data_AF-A0AA51F5L7-F1
#
_entry.id   AF-A0AA51F5L7-F1
#
_cell.length_a   1.000
_cell.length_b   1.000
_cell.length_c   1.000
_cell.angle_alpha   90.00
_cell.angle_beta   90.00
_cell.angle_gamma   90.00
#
_symmetry.space_group_name_H-M   'P 1'
#
loop_
_entity.id
_entity.type
_entity.pdbx_description
1 polymer ?
#
loop_
_entity_poly.entity_id
_entity_poly.type
_entity_poly.pdbx_seq_one_letter_code
_entity_poly.pdbx_strand_id
1 'polypeptide(L)'
;ENDVAAIDVNMGCPKEFSIKGGMGVALLQDTDKACHILNTLVKNLSIPVTCKIRIFDTPEKTLEVVKKLTDTGISAIAIHGRTKNERPQHSVHPDIIKYVAERISTPV
;
A
#
# COMPACT_ATOMS: atom_id res chain seq x y z
N GLU A 1 0.56 20.66 2.66
CA GLU A 1 -0.54 20.33 3.58
C GLU A 1 -1.62 21.41 3.70
N ASN A 2 -1.37 22.65 3.28
CA ASN A 2 -2.33 23.75 3.44
C ASN A 2 -3.56 23.69 2.51
N ASP A 3 -3.50 22.92 1.43
CA ASP A 3 -4.54 22.91 0.38
C ASP A 3 -5.18 21.52 0.16
N VAL A 4 -4.71 20.50 0.89
CA VAL A 4 -5.17 19.12 0.74
C VAL A 4 -5.42 18.50 2.11
N ALA A 5 -6.45 17.66 2.20
CA ALA A 5 -6.83 17.01 3.46
C ALA A 5 -5.92 15.84 3.85
N ALA A 6 -5.22 15.23 2.89
CA ALA A 6 -4.35 14.07 3.11
C ALA A 6 -3.34 13.90 1.96
N ILE A 7 -2.32 13.08 2.18
CA ILE A 7 -1.38 12.60 1.16
C ILE A 7 -1.52 11.08 1.03
N ASP A 8 -1.55 10.56 -0.20
CA ASP A 8 -1.53 9.12 -0.50
C ASP A 8 -0.27 8.73 -1.28
N VAL A 9 0.37 7.64 -0.88
CA VAL A 9 1.53 7.09 -1.60
C VAL A 9 1.10 5.92 -2.48
N ASN A 10 1.30 6.08 -3.79
CA ASN A 10 1.03 5.01 -4.76
C ASN A 10 2.11 3.92 -4.69
N MET A 11 1.69 2.73 -4.24
CA MET A 11 2.50 1.51 -4.23
C MET A 11 1.83 0.39 -5.06
N GLY A 12 0.92 0.75 -5.98
CA GLY A 12 0.06 -0.21 -6.69
C GLY A 12 0.14 -0.15 -8.22
N CYS A 13 0.78 0.87 -8.81
CA CYS A 13 0.84 1.02 -10.27
C CYS A 13 1.76 -0.05 -10.91
N PRO A 14 1.26 -0.92 -11.82
CA PRO A 14 2.09 -1.93 -12.50
C PRO A 14 2.61 -1.46 -13.87
N LYS A 15 2.42 -0.18 -14.25
CA LYS A 15 2.87 0.31 -15.55
C LYS A 15 4.39 0.34 -15.61
N GLU A 16 4.95 -0.01 -16.76
CA GLU A 16 6.39 -0.19 -16.94
C GLU A 16 7.21 1.05 -16.57
N PHE A 17 6.73 2.26 -16.91
CA PHE A 17 7.43 3.50 -16.54
C PHE A 17 7.55 3.68 -15.02
N SER A 18 6.53 3.26 -14.25
CA SER A 18 6.52 3.33 -12.79
C SER A 18 7.54 2.34 -12.23
N ILE A 19 7.56 1.12 -12.77
CA ILE A 19 8.47 0.06 -12.34
C ILE A 19 9.93 0.46 -12.61
N LYS A 20 10.24 0.96 -13.82
CA LYS A 20 11.60 1.43 -14.18
C LYS A 20 12.07 2.58 -13.30
N GLY A 21 11.15 3.43 -12.84
CA GLY A 21 11.45 4.51 -11.89
C GLY A 21 11.49 4.07 -10.42
N GLY A 22 11.29 2.79 -10.10
CA GLY A 22 11.23 2.31 -8.71
C GLY A 22 9.98 2.79 -7.93
N MET A 23 8.92 3.17 -8.64
CA MET A 23 7.66 3.68 -8.10
C MET A 23 6.53 2.66 -8.23
N GLY A 24 5.39 2.90 -7.57
CA GLY A 24 4.22 2.05 -7.70
C GLY A 24 4.52 0.64 -7.17
N VAL A 25 4.19 -0.40 -7.93
CA VAL A 25 4.37 -1.77 -7.44
C VAL A 25 5.83 -2.16 -7.23
N ALA A 26 6.79 -1.47 -7.88
CA ALA A 26 8.21 -1.67 -7.61
C ALA A 26 8.58 -1.21 -6.19
N LEU A 27 8.00 -0.10 -5.73
CA LEU A 27 8.19 0.36 -4.35
C LEU A 27 7.61 -0.64 -3.35
N LEU A 28 6.47 -1.28 -3.65
CA LEU A 28 5.89 -2.31 -2.78
C LEU A 28 6.80 -3.53 -2.60
N GLN A 29 7.61 -3.88 -3.61
CA GLN A 29 8.58 -4.98 -3.51
C GLN A 29 9.77 -4.63 -2.61
N ASP A 30 10.10 -3.33 -2.49
CA ASP A 30 11.13 -2.80 -1.60
C ASP A 30 10.46 -2.20 -0.34
N THR A 31 9.94 -3.10 0.51
CA THR A 31 9.14 -2.72 1.68
C THR A 31 9.92 -1.84 2.65
N ASP A 32 11.24 -2.03 2.79
CA ASP A 32 12.07 -1.22 3.69
C ASP A 32 12.14 0.24 3.21
N LYS A 33 12.34 0.45 1.90
CA LYS A 33 12.28 1.78 1.30
C LYS A 33 10.88 2.40 1.40
N ALA A 34 9.83 1.60 1.19
CA ALA A 34 8.45 2.06 1.36
C ALA A 34 8.20 2.55 2.79
N CYS A 35 8.62 1.78 3.79
CA CYS A 35 8.53 2.17 5.20
C CYS A 35 9.33 3.42 5.52
N HIS A 36 10.54 3.56 4.96
CA HIS A 36 11.35 4.77 5.13
C HIS A 36 10.65 6.02 4.59
N ILE A 37 10.03 5.94 3.40
CA ILE A 37 9.25 7.03 2.81
C ILE A 37 8.04 7.37 3.69
N LEU A 38 7.25 6.38 4.09
CA LEU A 38 6.07 6.60 4.92
C LEU A 38 6.42 7.21 6.27
N ASN A 39 7.43 6.68 6.98
CA ASN A 39 7.91 7.24 8.24
C ASN A 39 8.34 8.71 8.08
N THR A 40 9.02 9.02 6.98
CA THR A 40 9.44 10.40 6.69
C THR A 40 8.23 11.32 6.48
N LEU A 41 7.22 10.88 5.71
CA LEU A 41 6.02 11.66 5.46
C LEU A 41 5.19 11.84 6.75
N VAL A 42 4.92 10.76 7.48
CA VAL A 42 4.15 10.78 8.73
C VAL A 42 4.80 11.68 9.77
N LYS A 43 6.14 11.67 9.87
CA LYS A 43 6.86 12.50 10.84
C LYS A 43 6.83 14.00 10.52
N ASN A 44 6.74 14.37 9.24
CA ASN A 44 6.96 15.75 8.79
C ASN A 44 5.70 16.46 8.27
N LEU A 45 4.57 15.76 8.19
CA LEU A 45 3.29 16.33 7.77
C LEU A 45 2.30 16.34 8.93
N SER A 46 1.52 17.43 9.03
CA SER A 46 0.46 17.56 10.03
C SER A 46 -0.87 16.94 9.58
N ILE A 47 -1.01 16.65 8.27
CA ILE A 47 -2.17 15.97 7.68
C ILE A 47 -1.96 14.45 7.58
N PRO A 48 -3.05 13.65 7.56
CA PRO A 48 -2.99 12.21 7.36
C PRO A 48 -2.17 11.78 6.15
N VAL A 49 -1.36 10.74 6.35
CA VAL A 49 -0.67 10.02 5.28
C VAL A 49 -1.31 8.64 5.13
N THR A 50 -1.60 8.28 3.89
CA THR A 50 -2.21 7.00 3.50
C THR A 50 -1.36 6.35 2.42
N CYS A 51 -1.60 5.07 2.14
CA CYS A 51 -1.00 4.44 0.98
C CYS A 51 -1.97 3.50 0.27
N LYS A 52 -1.72 3.29 -1.02
CA LYS A 52 -2.47 2.36 -1.84
C LYS A 52 -1.58 1.27 -2.41
N ILE A 53 -1.91 0.02 -2.10
CA ILE A 53 -1.13 -1.17 -2.49
C ILE A 53 -1.91 -2.10 -3.43
N ARG A 54 -1.23 -3.18 -3.83
CA ARG A 54 -1.80 -4.41 -4.40
C ARG A 54 -1.54 -5.57 -3.44
N ILE A 55 -2.34 -6.63 -3.55
CA ILE A 55 -2.09 -7.88 -2.82
C ILE A 55 -0.87 -8.64 -3.35
N PHE A 56 -0.33 -9.53 -2.53
CA PHE A 56 0.63 -10.55 -2.92
C PHE A 56 -0.09 -11.88 -3.21
N ASP A 57 0.67 -12.89 -3.63
CA ASP A 57 0.12 -14.20 -4.03
C ASP A 57 -0.53 -14.97 -2.86
N THR A 58 -0.23 -14.61 -1.61
CA THR A 58 -0.86 -15.22 -0.42
C THR A 58 -1.43 -14.18 0.55
N PRO A 59 -2.51 -14.54 1.30
CA PRO A 59 -3.04 -13.70 2.36
C PRO A 59 -2.00 -13.36 3.44
N GLU A 60 -1.15 -14.32 3.81
CA GLU A 60 -0.13 -14.15 4.85
C GLU A 60 0.95 -13.16 4.41
N LYS A 61 1.41 -13.25 3.16
CA LYS A 61 2.41 -12.32 2.64
C LYS A 61 1.84 -10.91 2.53
N THR A 62 0.59 -10.80 2.10
CA THR A 62 -0.12 -9.51 2.05
C THR A 62 -0.21 -8.91 3.46
N LEU A 63 -0.63 -9.70 4.45
CA LEU A 63 -0.72 -9.26 5.85
C LEU A 63 0.63 -8.84 6.42
N GLU A 64 1.70 -9.60 6.15
CA GLU A 64 3.06 -9.28 6.61
C GLU A 64 3.50 -7.88 6.11
N VAL A 65 3.31 -7.61 4.82
CA VAL A 65 3.68 -6.31 4.23
C VAL A 65 2.76 -5.21 4.75
N VAL A 66 1.46 -5.44 4.83
CA VAL A 66 0.51 -4.45 5.34
C VAL A 66 0.84 -4.06 6.78
N LYS A 67 1.15 -5.02 7.66
CA LYS A 67 1.56 -4.72 9.04
C LYS A 67 2.77 -3.80 9.10
N LYS A 68 3.82 -4.09 8.31
CA LYS A 68 5.02 -3.24 8.21
C LYS A 68 4.68 -1.81 7.77
N LEU A 69 3.79 -1.66 6.79
CA LEU A 69 3.35 -0.34 6.32
C LEU A 69 2.49 0.39 7.35
N THR A 70 1.61 -0.31 8.07
CA THR A 70 0.77 0.31 9.11
C THR A 70 1.57 0.72 10.35
N ASP A 71 2.64 -0.01 10.67
CA ASP A 71 3.54 0.31 11.79
C ASP A 71 4.27 1.66 11.61
N THR A 72 4.27 2.23 10.40
CA THR A 72 4.83 3.58 10.15
C THR A 72 3.91 4.72 10.60
N GLY A 73 2.70 4.41 11.05
CA GLY A 73 1.72 5.41 11.49
C GLY A 73 0.84 6.00 10.38
N ILE A 74 0.72 5.34 9.22
CA ILE A 74 -0.27 5.76 8.22
C ILE A 74 -1.70 5.67 8.78
N SER A 75 -2.55 6.59 8.36
CA SER A 75 -3.91 6.72 8.88
C SER A 75 -4.91 5.74 8.26
N ALA A 76 -4.64 5.25 7.04
CA ALA A 76 -5.43 4.26 6.33
C ALA A 76 -4.60 3.61 5.20
N ILE A 77 -5.03 2.42 4.75
CA ILE A 77 -4.40 1.71 3.63
C ILE A 77 -5.45 1.19 2.64
N ALA A 78 -5.38 1.60 1.38
CA ALA A 78 -6.24 1.09 0.33
C ALA A 78 -5.62 -0.13 -0.36
N ILE A 79 -6.35 -1.26 -0.42
CA ILE A 79 -5.86 -2.51 -1.03
C ILE A 79 -6.59 -2.82 -2.33
N HIS A 80 -5.86 -2.82 -3.45
CA HIS A 80 -6.36 -3.45 -4.66
C HIS A 80 -6.18 -4.96 -4.55
N GLY A 81 -7.29 -5.70 -4.45
CA GLY A 81 -7.35 -7.18 -4.44
C GLY A 81 -6.94 -7.86 -5.76
N ARG A 82 -5.93 -7.35 -6.45
CA ARG A 82 -5.26 -8.00 -7.58
C ARG A 82 -3.76 -7.90 -7.40
N THR A 83 -3.03 -8.94 -7.75
CA THR A 83 -1.56 -8.96 -7.77
C THR A 83 -1.01 -8.04 -8.85
N LYS A 84 0.31 -7.86 -8.90
CA LYS A 84 0.99 -7.04 -9.93
C LYS A 84 0.81 -7.57 -11.35
N ASN A 85 0.65 -8.89 -11.48
CA ASN A 85 0.56 -9.58 -12.78
C ASN A 85 -0.88 -9.60 -13.30
N GLU A 86 -1.85 -9.44 -12.41
CA GLU A 86 -3.26 -9.44 -12.75
C GLU A 86 -3.70 -8.12 -13.41
N ARG A 87 -4.62 -8.27 -14.36
CA ARG A 87 -5.17 -7.23 -15.24
C ARG A 87 -6.70 -7.15 -15.05
N PRO A 88 -7.39 -6.14 -15.61
CA PRO A 88 -8.83 -5.95 -15.38
C PRO A 88 -9.72 -7.17 -15.67
N GLN A 89 -9.32 -8.05 -16.60
CA GLN A 89 -10.03 -9.31 -16.90
C GLN A 89 -9.90 -10.39 -15.81
N HIS A 90 -8.93 -10.28 -14.91
CA HIS A 90 -8.78 -11.21 -13.80
C HIS A 90 -9.72 -10.79 -12.66
N SER A 91 -10.33 -11.75 -11.98
CA SER A 91 -11.18 -11.48 -10.82
C SER A 91 -10.40 -10.75 -9.72
N VAL A 92 -11.13 -9.99 -8.90
CA VAL A 92 -10.60 -9.45 -7.65
C VAL A 92 -10.68 -10.55 -6.59
N HIS A 93 -9.73 -10.55 -5.65
CA HIS A 93 -9.67 -11.43 -4.48
C HIS A 93 -10.12 -10.67 -3.21
N PRO A 94 -11.44 -10.51 -2.97
CA PRO A 94 -11.97 -9.81 -1.80
C PRO A 94 -11.72 -10.55 -0.48
N ASP A 95 -11.56 -11.87 -0.55
CA ASP A 95 -11.21 -12.74 0.57
C ASP A 95 -9.85 -12.36 1.18
N ILE A 96 -8.85 -12.02 0.36
CA ILE A 96 -7.55 -11.54 0.84
C ILE A 96 -7.69 -10.18 1.52
N ILE A 97 -8.51 -9.27 0.96
CA ILE A 97 -8.76 -7.96 1.59
C ILE A 97 -9.42 -8.15 2.95
N LYS A 98 -10.47 -8.98 3.01
CA LYS A 98 -11.17 -9.33 4.25
C LYS A 98 -10.21 -9.94 5.28
N TYR A 99 -9.37 -10.89 4.85
CA TYR A 99 -8.38 -11.54 5.71
C TYR A 99 -7.47 -10.51 6.40
N VAL A 100 -7.01 -9.50 5.67
CA VAL A 100 -6.16 -8.42 6.19
C VAL A 100 -6.95 -7.48 7.10
N ALA A 101 -8.11 -7.00 6.67
CA ALA A 101 -8.93 -6.04 7.41
C ALA A 101 -9.37 -6.55 8.79
N GLU A 102 -9.60 -7.87 8.94
CA GLU A 102 -9.94 -8.49 10.23
C GLU A 102 -8.75 -8.60 11.21
N ARG A 103 -7.51 -8.31 10.78
CA ARG A 103 -6.27 -8.61 11.53
C ARG A 103 -5.40 -7.39 11.82
N ILE A 104 -5.85 -6.19 11.44
CA ILE A 104 -5.18 -4.93 11.74
C ILE A 104 -6.19 -3.91 12.24
N SER A 105 -5.73 -2.92 13.02
CA SER A 105 -6.58 -1.84 13.52
C SER A 105 -6.67 -0.64 12.57
N THR A 106 -5.68 -0.47 11.69
CA THR A 106 -5.67 0.60 10.70
C THR A 106 -6.80 0.39 9.69
N PRO A 107 -7.60 1.42 9.36
CA PRO A 107 -8.64 1.33 8.34
C PRO A 107 -8.10 0.80 7.00
N VAL A 108 -8.81 -0.18 6.44
CA VAL A 108 -8.59 -0.81 5.12
C VAL A 108 -9.71 -0.44 4.17
#